data_AF-A0A183GLF0-F1
#
_entry.id   AF-A0A183GLF0-F1
#
_cell.length_a   1.000
_cell.length_b   1.000
_cell.length_c   1.000
_cell.angle_alpha   90.00
_cell.angle_beta   90.00
_cell.angle_gamma   90.00
#
_symmetry.space_group_name_H-M   'P 1'
#
loop_
_entity.id
_entity.type
_entity.pdbx_description
1 polymer ?
#
loop_
_entity_poly.entity_id
_entity_poly.type
_entity_poly.pdbx_seq_one_letter_code
_entity_poly.pdbx_strand_id
1 'polypeptide(L)'
;MAHSAETDLEDYIWGRTKEQDYLERIILCDEFTSENILRRVSQIDESLNRQLRKGVEENLSRLLEQTTALEALDCTQRNVHSEMNDVYENCDKTLDALLNDYRNSIEKLEYLIVEKNLATDALKCEDLLDALEKRNEIVKRSEIISEIRGIVADNADLLSITWLKEALTTRLKAVENEVRRSAADDMRRGLVSLNASLIASAVRALENLGYTLTNSITAYCLCSCHRQLPNSVLILFTHSLTSQATILGKSQLMKFVEKLARIIRARVPLDAPFGLRFIQQMSRVLNSRPECAGPLFEALRPLKSSILSHSLARLHKIVEDQDFSTTQNWMFADLISAVEDEVKRLEWDNELREETQKNIQKCLSMVAKRLESELKLAPENLLLGDRLRSDQLKNYRLLEVANSLAAKWPTQATALLTFEHDAVSVIMESIRESIFTIVGAVHREVLGSKEVSPYMQVCFYHLPHVTRRPVGHQIVGCHQHLLRRSCRVPECSSGSSSLKGHREHHKVDSRPVQRSAATRWWAALWCPFDIPRNPVSVIALV
;
A
#
# COMPACT_ATOMS: atom_id res chain seq x y z
N MET A 1 32.65 96.73 90.23
CA MET A 1 33.08 95.97 91.43
C MET A 1 33.93 94.82 90.93
N ALA A 2 35.25 94.95 91.10
CA ALA A 2 36.21 93.96 90.62
C ALA A 2 35.89 92.59 91.25
N HIS A 3 35.64 91.57 90.42
CA HIS A 3 35.46 90.20 90.90
C HIS A 3 36.79 89.71 91.43
N SER A 4 36.82 89.30 92.70
CA SER A 4 38.01 88.72 93.31
C SER A 4 38.31 87.38 92.64
N ALA A 5 39.58 87.11 92.35
CA ALA A 5 40.04 85.80 91.84
C ALA A 5 39.66 84.62 92.77
N GLU A 6 39.29 84.89 94.03
CA GLU A 6 38.82 83.92 95.01
C GLU A 6 37.40 83.41 94.76
N THR A 7 36.52 84.27 94.23
CA THR A 7 35.12 83.94 93.92
C THR A 7 34.99 83.13 92.65
N ASP A 8 35.87 83.37 91.67
CA ASP A 8 35.85 82.69 90.36
C ASP A 8 36.54 81.30 90.40
N LEU A 9 37.17 80.94 91.54
CA LEU A 9 37.86 79.66 91.73
C LEU A 9 36.91 78.45 91.64
N GLU A 10 35.70 78.58 92.19
CA GLU A 10 34.70 77.51 92.18
C GLU A 10 34.24 77.21 90.74
N ASP A 11 33.98 78.26 89.96
CA ASP A 11 33.62 78.11 88.55
C ASP A 11 34.77 77.56 87.70
N TYR A 12 36.03 77.86 88.04
CA TYR A 12 37.19 77.21 87.43
C TYR A 12 37.24 75.70 87.75
N ILE A 13 37.07 75.29 89.01
CA ILE A 13 37.05 73.87 89.42
C ILE A 13 35.93 73.10 88.73
N TRP A 14 34.75 73.70 88.58
CA TRP A 14 33.63 73.10 87.85
C TRP A 14 33.76 73.16 86.32
N GLY A 15 34.89 73.64 85.79
CA GLY A 15 35.19 73.69 84.36
C GLY A 15 34.40 74.74 83.58
N ARG A 16 33.80 75.72 84.28
CA ARG A 16 32.99 76.80 83.69
C ARG A 16 33.82 78.00 83.23
N THR A 17 35.06 78.11 83.71
CA THR A 17 36.01 79.16 83.33
C THR A 17 37.28 78.54 82.72
N LYS A 18 37.86 79.18 81.70
CA LYS A 18 39.09 78.69 81.05
C LYS A 18 40.32 78.96 81.92
N GLU A 19 41.24 78.00 81.95
CA GLU A 19 42.43 78.01 82.80
C GLU A 19 43.31 79.24 82.62
N GLN A 20 43.62 79.63 81.38
CA GLN A 20 44.45 80.80 81.08
C GLN A 20 43.83 82.10 81.57
N ASP A 21 42.53 82.29 81.36
CA ASP A 21 41.81 83.49 81.78
C ASP A 21 41.72 83.60 83.32
N TYR A 22 41.72 82.45 84.02
CA TYR A 22 41.71 82.40 85.47
C TYR A 22 43.12 82.67 86.05
N LEU A 23 44.15 82.03 85.49
CA LEU A 23 45.54 82.20 85.92
C LEU A 23 46.07 83.63 85.67
N GLU A 24 45.73 84.25 84.53
CA GLU A 24 46.11 85.65 84.26
C GLU A 24 45.53 86.62 85.31
N ARG A 25 44.29 86.37 85.76
CA ARG A 25 43.64 87.18 86.80
C ARG A 25 44.24 86.98 88.18
N ILE A 26 44.71 85.77 88.51
CA ILE A 26 45.46 85.50 89.74
C ILE A 26 46.80 86.24 89.73
N ILE A 27 47.54 86.19 88.61
CA ILE A 27 48.89 86.80 88.51
C ILE A 27 48.84 88.34 88.66
N LEU A 28 47.77 88.99 88.21
CA LEU A 28 47.59 90.44 88.29
C LEU A 28 47.14 90.95 89.67
N CYS A 29 46.82 90.06 90.62
CA CYS A 29 46.33 90.42 91.95
C CYS A 29 47.42 90.27 93.03
N ASP A 30 48.04 91.39 93.43
CA ASP A 30 49.12 91.43 94.43
C ASP A 30 48.72 90.98 95.86
N GLU A 31 47.42 90.96 96.20
CA GLU A 31 46.92 90.52 97.52
C GLU A 31 46.58 89.01 97.59
N PHE A 32 46.74 88.28 96.48
CA PHE A 32 46.24 86.91 96.35
C PHE A 32 47.35 85.86 96.50
N THR A 33 47.47 85.27 97.69
CA THR A 33 48.52 84.29 98.03
C THR A 33 48.05 82.84 97.83
N SER A 34 48.99 81.92 97.57
CA SER A 34 48.73 80.46 97.45
C SER A 34 47.95 79.89 98.64
N GLU A 35 48.20 80.42 99.84
CA GLU A 35 47.52 80.02 101.06
C GLU A 35 46.02 80.35 101.06
N ASN A 36 45.62 81.45 100.40
CA ASN A 36 44.21 81.81 100.25
C ASN A 36 43.49 80.88 99.26
N ILE A 37 44.14 80.52 98.14
CA ILE A 37 43.59 79.56 97.16
C ILE A 37 43.38 78.20 97.81
N LEU A 38 44.41 77.66 98.47
CA LEU A 38 44.33 76.35 99.13
C LEU A 38 43.25 76.34 100.22
N ARG A 39 43.11 77.44 100.97
CA ARG A 39 42.03 77.60 101.95
C ARG A 39 40.66 77.58 101.28
N ARG A 40 40.48 78.26 100.15
CA ARG A 40 39.21 78.31 99.42
C ARG A 40 38.88 76.98 98.73
N VAL A 41 39.86 76.30 98.12
CA VAL A 41 39.69 74.92 97.60
C VAL A 41 39.28 73.98 98.72
N SER A 42 39.94 74.05 99.89
CA SER A 42 39.60 73.21 101.04
C SER A 42 38.18 73.49 101.55
N GLN A 43 37.74 74.76 101.55
CA GLN A 43 36.36 75.10 101.89
C GLN A 43 35.33 74.55 100.89
N ILE A 44 35.64 74.61 99.58
CA ILE A 44 34.78 74.04 98.53
C ILE A 44 34.74 72.52 98.67
N ASP A 45 35.89 71.87 98.87
CA ASP A 45 35.98 70.42 99.07
C ASP A 45 35.25 69.97 100.34
N GLU A 46 35.40 70.68 101.46
CA GLU A 46 34.65 70.40 102.68
C GLU A 46 33.13 70.61 102.49
N SER A 47 32.73 71.68 101.80
CA SER A 47 31.33 71.97 101.50
C SER A 47 30.71 70.91 100.59
N LEU A 48 31.41 70.55 99.51
CA LEU A 48 31.00 69.52 98.58
C LEU A 48 30.94 68.16 99.28
N ASN A 49 31.95 67.79 100.04
CA ASN A 49 31.95 66.55 100.81
C ASN A 49 30.83 66.52 101.84
N ARG A 50 30.49 67.64 102.48
CA ARG A 50 29.31 67.72 103.37
C ARG A 50 28.01 67.59 102.60
N GLN A 51 27.86 68.27 101.46
CA GLN A 51 26.65 68.19 100.64
C GLN A 51 26.47 66.82 100.01
N LEU A 52 27.56 66.17 99.58
CA LEU A 52 27.57 64.81 99.07
C LEU A 52 27.24 63.81 100.19
N ARG A 53 27.88 63.93 101.36
CA ARG A 53 27.56 63.07 102.52
C ARG A 53 26.11 63.26 102.95
N LYS A 54 25.63 64.50 103.04
CA LYS A 54 24.24 64.80 103.38
C LYS A 54 23.27 64.27 102.32
N GLY A 55 23.56 64.48 101.04
CA GLY A 55 22.75 63.96 99.94
C GLY A 55 22.73 62.44 99.88
N VAL A 56 23.85 61.79 100.19
CA VAL A 56 23.94 60.33 100.34
C VAL A 56 23.17 59.90 101.59
N GLU A 57 23.42 60.44 102.76
CA GLU A 57 22.72 60.08 104.01
C GLU A 57 21.21 60.27 103.91
N GLU A 58 20.74 61.35 103.29
CA GLU A 58 19.32 61.64 103.09
C GLU A 58 18.64 60.70 102.07
N ASN A 59 19.39 60.14 101.11
CA ASN A 59 18.83 59.28 100.05
C ASN A 59 19.30 57.82 100.12
N LEU A 60 20.19 57.46 101.05
CA LEU A 60 20.82 56.15 101.13
C LEU A 60 19.78 55.07 101.37
N SER A 61 18.83 55.30 102.28
CA SER A 61 17.71 54.39 102.53
C SER A 61 16.91 54.12 101.25
N ARG A 62 16.56 55.17 100.51
CA ARG A 62 15.81 55.05 99.24
C ARG A 62 16.62 54.34 98.16
N LEU A 63 17.92 54.60 98.04
CA LEU A 63 18.79 53.93 97.07
C LEU A 63 18.95 52.43 97.39
N LEU A 64 19.08 52.08 98.67
CA LEU A 64 19.12 50.69 99.12
C LEU A 64 17.78 49.99 98.85
N GLU A 65 16.66 50.62 99.19
CA GLU A 65 15.32 50.10 98.86
C GLU A 65 15.12 49.89 97.36
N GLN A 66 15.56 50.84 96.52
CA GLN A 66 15.51 50.71 95.06
C GLN A 66 16.39 49.57 94.55
N THR A 67 17.58 49.39 95.13
CA THR A 67 18.49 48.30 94.76
C THR A 67 17.88 46.96 95.12
N THR A 68 17.35 46.81 96.33
CA THR A 68 16.66 45.59 96.76
C THR A 68 15.40 45.31 95.93
N ALA A 69 14.64 46.34 95.55
CA ALA A 69 13.50 46.19 94.66
C ALA A 69 13.90 45.76 93.25
N LEU A 70 15.02 46.26 92.72
CA LEU A 70 15.59 45.83 91.43
C LEU A 70 16.09 44.39 91.49
N GLU A 71 16.77 43.98 92.57
CA GLU A 71 17.20 42.60 92.78
C GLU A 71 15.99 41.64 92.85
N ALA A 72 14.92 42.05 93.56
CA ALA A 72 13.68 41.30 93.62
C ALA A 72 13.03 41.21 92.23
N LEU A 73 13.01 42.30 91.46
CA LEU A 73 12.48 42.32 90.10
C LEU A 73 13.28 41.40 89.16
N ASP A 74 14.60 41.45 89.20
CA ASP A 74 15.46 40.58 88.39
C ASP A 74 15.27 39.10 88.76
N CYS A 75 15.10 38.80 90.06
CA CYS A 75 14.72 37.47 90.51
C CYS A 75 13.36 37.03 89.93
N THR A 76 12.33 37.89 89.98
CA THR A 76 11.03 37.58 89.38
C THR A 76 11.11 37.42 87.87
N GLN A 77 11.92 38.23 87.17
CA GLN A 77 12.14 38.12 85.74
C GLN A 77 12.78 36.79 85.38
N ARG A 78 13.82 36.37 86.11
CA ARG A 78 14.45 35.06 85.92
C ARG A 78 13.47 33.90 86.16
N ASN A 79 12.65 33.99 87.20
CA ASN A 79 11.61 32.98 87.46
C ASN A 79 10.60 32.91 86.31
N VAL A 80 10.10 34.06 85.82
CA VAL A 80 9.19 34.11 84.67
C VAL A 80 9.84 33.54 83.42
N HIS A 81 11.13 33.81 83.16
CA HIS A 81 11.84 33.24 82.01
C HIS A 81 11.98 31.72 82.13
N SER A 82 12.26 31.21 83.34
CA SER A 82 12.30 29.77 83.60
C SER A 82 10.95 29.12 83.32
N GLU A 83 9.87 29.64 83.92
CA GLU A 83 8.51 29.14 83.72
C GLU A 83 8.08 29.24 82.26
N MET A 84 8.44 30.31 81.55
CA MET A 84 8.12 30.47 80.14
C MET A 84 8.87 29.45 79.26
N ASN A 85 10.14 29.16 79.57
CA ASN A 85 10.89 28.11 78.88
C ASN A 85 10.29 26.72 79.16
N ASP A 86 9.89 26.45 80.40
CA ASP A 86 9.23 25.20 80.78
C ASP A 86 7.89 25.05 80.04
N VAL A 87 7.13 26.14 79.89
CA VAL A 87 5.90 26.15 79.08
C VAL A 87 6.21 25.87 77.60
N TYR A 88 7.20 26.52 77.00
CA TYR A 88 7.59 26.25 75.61
C TYR A 88 7.98 24.79 75.39
N GLU A 89 8.85 24.26 76.26
CA GLU A 89 9.32 22.87 76.15
C GLU A 89 8.17 21.88 76.33
N ASN A 90 7.25 22.13 77.28
CA ASN A 90 6.07 21.30 77.47
C ASN A 90 5.09 21.40 76.31
N CYS A 91 4.90 22.59 75.73
CA CYS A 91 4.08 22.78 74.55
C CYS A 91 4.64 22.02 73.33
N ASP A 92 5.95 22.11 73.07
CA ASP A 92 6.61 21.40 71.97
C ASP A 92 6.50 19.88 72.15
N LYS A 93 6.78 19.37 73.36
CA LYS A 93 6.61 17.93 73.69
C LYS A 93 5.16 17.47 73.50
N THR A 94 4.20 18.28 73.92
CA THR A 94 2.76 17.95 73.78
C THR A 94 2.35 17.97 72.31
N LEU A 95 2.83 18.94 71.53
CA LEU A 95 2.56 19.05 70.11
C LEU A 95 3.14 17.84 69.35
N ASP A 96 4.39 17.47 69.62
CA ASP A 96 5.03 16.31 69.01
C ASP A 96 4.31 15.00 69.34
N ALA A 97 3.89 14.82 70.60
CA ALA A 97 3.10 13.67 71.02
C ALA A 97 1.77 13.59 70.25
N LEU A 98 1.04 14.71 70.17
CA LEU A 98 -0.22 14.78 69.42
C LEU A 98 -0.01 14.52 67.92
N LEU A 99 1.01 15.11 67.31
CA LEU A 99 1.32 14.88 65.89
C LEU A 99 1.66 13.41 65.62
N ASN A 100 2.37 12.76 66.52
CA ASN A 100 2.68 11.34 66.41
C ASN A 100 1.40 10.48 66.51
N ASP A 101 0.51 10.79 67.45
CA ASP A 101 -0.78 10.10 67.60
C ASP A 101 -1.68 10.28 66.37
N TYR A 102 -1.70 11.49 65.79
CA TYR A 102 -2.42 11.75 64.54
C TYR A 102 -1.83 10.99 63.36
N ARG A 103 -0.50 10.96 63.20
CA ARG A 103 0.17 10.18 62.13
C ARG A 103 -0.16 8.69 62.26
N ASN A 104 -0.01 8.13 63.45
CA ASN A 104 -0.37 6.73 63.73
C ASN A 104 -1.84 6.44 63.43
N SER A 105 -2.73 7.39 63.71
CA SER A 105 -4.16 7.25 63.42
C SER A 105 -4.47 7.31 61.93
N ILE A 106 -3.77 8.18 61.18
CA ILE A 106 -3.87 8.27 59.72
C ILE A 106 -3.38 6.98 59.07
N GLU A 107 -2.23 6.46 59.45
CA GLU A 107 -1.70 5.19 58.91
C GLU A 107 -2.67 4.02 59.14
N LYS A 108 -3.25 3.94 60.35
CA LYS A 108 -4.30 2.95 60.65
C LYS A 108 -5.53 3.14 59.76
N LEU A 109 -5.94 4.38 59.51
CA LEU A 109 -7.10 4.69 58.69
C LEU A 109 -6.84 4.36 57.21
N GLU A 110 -5.66 4.63 56.69
CA GLU A 110 -5.24 4.24 55.34
C GLU A 110 -5.26 2.71 55.18
N TYR A 111 -4.72 1.99 56.16
CA TYR A 111 -4.78 0.52 56.19
C TYR A 111 -6.23 0.01 56.19
N LEU A 112 -7.09 0.58 57.04
CA LEU A 112 -8.51 0.21 57.10
C LEU A 112 -9.25 0.51 55.79
N ILE A 113 -8.89 1.57 55.06
CA ILE A 113 -9.49 1.86 53.75
C ILE A 113 -9.10 0.78 52.74
N VAL A 114 -7.84 0.37 52.72
CA VAL A 114 -7.38 -0.71 51.83
C VAL A 114 -8.10 -2.03 52.15
N GLU A 115 -8.18 -2.40 53.44
CA GLU A 115 -8.92 -3.59 53.86
C GLU A 115 -10.40 -3.51 53.52
N LYS A 116 -11.04 -2.35 53.74
CA LYS A 116 -12.44 -2.13 53.38
C LYS A 116 -12.67 -2.32 51.88
N ASN A 117 -11.79 -1.76 51.03
CA ASN A 117 -11.91 -1.89 49.59
C ASN A 117 -11.76 -3.36 49.17
N LEU A 118 -10.76 -4.06 49.71
CA LEU A 118 -10.56 -5.49 49.49
C LEU A 118 -11.79 -6.31 49.92
N ALA A 119 -12.36 -6.03 51.09
CA ALA A 119 -13.57 -6.70 51.58
C ALA A 119 -14.79 -6.41 50.70
N THR A 120 -14.94 -5.17 50.23
CA THR A 120 -16.05 -4.77 49.34
C THR A 120 -15.98 -5.51 48.02
N ASP A 121 -14.80 -5.61 47.42
CA ASP A 121 -14.61 -6.33 46.16
C ASP A 121 -14.73 -7.84 46.33
N ALA A 122 -14.30 -8.38 47.48
CA ALA A 122 -14.48 -9.79 47.81
C ALA A 122 -15.97 -10.16 47.91
N LEU A 123 -16.77 -9.35 48.63
CA LEU A 123 -18.23 -9.53 48.73
C LEU A 123 -18.90 -9.37 47.36
N LYS A 124 -18.49 -8.39 46.57
CA LYS A 124 -19.01 -8.21 45.21
C LYS A 124 -18.71 -9.41 44.31
N CYS A 125 -17.51 -9.99 44.40
CA CYS A 125 -17.17 -11.21 43.67
C CYS A 125 -18.02 -12.40 44.10
N GLU A 126 -18.31 -12.54 45.40
CA GLU A 126 -19.19 -13.57 45.93
C GLU A 126 -20.63 -13.43 45.39
N ASP A 127 -21.20 -12.23 45.46
CA ASP A 127 -22.53 -11.92 44.91
C ASP A 127 -22.62 -12.22 43.40
N LEU A 128 -21.57 -11.89 42.65
CA LEU A 128 -21.49 -12.15 41.21
C LEU A 128 -21.35 -13.66 40.92
N LEU A 129 -20.60 -14.40 41.72
CA LEU A 129 -20.48 -15.86 41.60
C LEU A 129 -21.83 -16.55 41.87
N ASP A 130 -22.59 -16.08 42.85
CA ASP A 130 -23.95 -16.55 43.14
C ASP A 130 -24.93 -16.22 42.01
N ALA A 131 -24.83 -15.02 41.43
CA ALA A 131 -25.62 -14.62 40.27
C ALA A 131 -25.28 -15.46 39.02
N LEU A 132 -24.01 -15.83 38.86
CA LEU A 132 -23.51 -16.63 37.73
C LEU A 132 -24.14 -18.04 37.73
N GLU A 133 -24.35 -18.63 38.90
CA GLU A 133 -24.99 -19.95 39.02
C GLU A 133 -26.49 -19.92 38.72
N LYS A 134 -27.18 -18.84 39.10
CA LYS A 134 -28.63 -18.70 38.93
C LYS A 134 -29.04 -18.38 37.49
N ARG A 135 -28.14 -17.82 36.66
CA ARG A 135 -28.45 -17.41 35.29
C ARG A 135 -28.07 -18.48 34.27
N ASN A 136 -28.97 -18.72 33.31
CA ASN A 136 -28.76 -19.65 32.19
C ASN A 136 -28.44 -18.97 30.87
N GLU A 137 -28.70 -17.66 30.75
CA GLU A 137 -28.45 -16.90 29.53
C GLU A 137 -26.96 -16.70 29.29
N ILE A 138 -26.48 -17.19 28.14
CA ILE A 138 -25.05 -17.25 27.85
C ILE A 138 -24.36 -15.87 27.83
N VAL A 139 -25.05 -14.87 27.30
CA VAL A 139 -24.56 -13.49 27.26
C VAL A 139 -24.43 -12.93 28.68
N LYS A 140 -25.46 -13.10 29.52
CA LYS A 140 -25.42 -12.62 30.90
C LYS A 140 -24.37 -13.32 31.75
N ARG A 141 -24.18 -14.63 31.56
CA ARG A 141 -23.08 -15.37 32.21
C ARG A 141 -21.72 -14.84 31.77
N SER A 142 -21.53 -14.56 30.49
CA SER A 142 -20.27 -13.99 29.98
C SER A 142 -19.98 -12.57 30.48
N GLU A 143 -21.00 -11.72 30.63
CA GLU A 143 -20.87 -10.36 31.20
C GLU A 143 -20.39 -10.44 32.65
N ILE A 144 -21.02 -11.30 33.47
CA ILE A 144 -20.64 -11.51 34.87
C ILE A 144 -19.21 -12.03 34.98
N ILE A 145 -18.81 -13.00 34.15
CA ILE A 145 -17.44 -13.51 34.12
C ILE A 145 -16.44 -12.39 33.78
N SER A 146 -16.77 -11.55 32.80
CA SER A 146 -15.92 -10.42 32.41
C SER A 146 -15.76 -9.41 33.56
N GLU A 147 -16.86 -9.11 34.27
CA GLU A 147 -16.85 -8.21 35.43
C GLU A 147 -15.99 -8.76 36.58
N ILE A 148 -16.14 -10.04 36.95
CA ILE A 148 -15.30 -10.67 37.98
C ILE A 148 -13.82 -10.61 37.57
N ARG A 149 -13.50 -10.86 36.30
CA ARG A 149 -12.10 -10.77 35.81
C ARG A 149 -11.57 -9.34 35.87
N GLY A 150 -12.40 -8.33 35.63
CA GLY A 150 -12.05 -6.92 35.79
C GLY A 150 -11.69 -6.61 37.24
N ILE A 151 -12.55 -6.97 38.19
CA ILE A 151 -12.32 -6.75 39.63
C ILE A 151 -11.02 -7.44 40.11
N VAL A 152 -10.78 -8.68 39.68
CA VAL A 152 -9.55 -9.41 40.03
C VAL A 152 -8.30 -8.81 39.38
N ALA A 153 -8.42 -8.24 38.17
CA ALA A 153 -7.32 -7.54 37.52
C ALA A 153 -6.98 -6.22 38.22
N ASP A 154 -7.99 -5.51 38.72
CA ASP A 154 -7.82 -4.27 39.47
C ASP A 154 -7.27 -4.53 40.89
N ASN A 155 -7.65 -5.64 41.53
CA ASN A 155 -7.23 -6.01 42.89
C ASN A 155 -6.72 -7.46 42.99
N ALA A 156 -5.44 -7.66 42.71
CA ALA A 156 -4.80 -8.99 42.71
C ALA A 156 -4.79 -9.68 44.09
N ASP A 157 -4.84 -8.90 45.17
CA ASP A 157 -4.83 -9.40 46.55
C ASP A 157 -6.06 -10.23 46.89
N LEU A 158 -7.15 -10.14 46.11
CA LEU A 158 -8.32 -11.02 46.22
C LEU A 158 -7.96 -12.51 46.11
N LEU A 159 -6.89 -12.85 45.37
CA LEU A 159 -6.39 -14.22 45.23
C LEU A 159 -5.69 -14.75 46.48
N SER A 160 -5.39 -13.89 47.46
CA SER A 160 -4.84 -14.28 48.76
C SER A 160 -5.91 -14.75 49.74
N ILE A 161 -7.17 -14.35 49.53
CA ILE A 161 -8.31 -14.69 50.40
C ILE A 161 -8.67 -16.17 50.21
N THR A 162 -8.45 -16.99 51.25
CA THR A 162 -8.51 -18.45 51.18
C THR A 162 -9.86 -18.99 50.69
N TRP A 163 -10.98 -18.45 51.18
CA TRP A 163 -12.33 -18.91 50.83
C TRP A 163 -12.76 -18.48 49.42
N LEU A 164 -12.20 -17.39 48.88
CA LEU A 164 -12.56 -16.85 47.56
C LEU A 164 -11.63 -17.37 46.45
N LYS A 165 -10.37 -17.65 46.79
CA LYS A 165 -9.31 -18.06 45.86
C LYS A 165 -9.71 -19.26 45.00
N GLU A 166 -10.27 -20.31 45.59
CA GLU A 166 -10.68 -21.50 44.85
C GLU A 166 -11.79 -21.17 43.85
N ALA A 167 -12.77 -20.37 44.27
CA ALA A 167 -13.89 -19.96 43.43
C ALA A 167 -13.42 -19.12 42.23
N LEU A 168 -12.50 -18.18 42.42
CA LEU A 168 -11.99 -17.31 41.36
C LEU A 168 -11.02 -18.01 40.40
N THR A 169 -10.19 -18.93 40.89
CA THR A 169 -9.15 -19.57 40.06
C THR A 169 -9.62 -20.83 39.35
N THR A 170 -10.45 -21.64 40.01
CA THR A 170 -10.86 -22.95 39.48
C THR A 170 -12.30 -22.94 39.01
N ARG A 171 -13.26 -22.56 39.86
CA ARG A 171 -14.70 -22.59 39.53
C ARG A 171 -15.05 -21.60 38.43
N LEU A 172 -14.60 -20.34 38.54
CA LEU A 172 -14.81 -19.33 37.50
C LEU A 172 -14.22 -19.78 36.16
N LYS A 173 -13.04 -20.41 36.17
CA LYS A 173 -12.39 -20.92 34.96
C LYS A 173 -13.14 -22.11 34.34
N ALA A 174 -13.70 -22.99 35.18
CA ALA A 174 -14.54 -24.09 34.72
C ALA A 174 -15.82 -23.55 34.04
N VAL A 175 -16.48 -22.57 34.66
CA VAL A 175 -17.68 -21.93 34.11
C VAL A 175 -17.36 -21.12 32.85
N GLU A 176 -16.23 -20.41 32.80
CA GLU A 176 -15.74 -19.74 31.59
C GLU A 176 -15.60 -20.72 30.42
N ASN A 177 -14.99 -21.88 30.67
CA ASN A 177 -14.85 -22.92 29.66
C ASN A 177 -16.17 -23.55 29.23
N GLU A 178 -17.14 -23.64 30.14
CA GLU A 178 -18.51 -24.07 29.84
C GLU A 178 -19.25 -23.05 28.97
N VAL A 179 -19.27 -21.77 29.37
CA VAL A 179 -19.90 -20.67 28.62
C VAL A 179 -19.26 -20.55 27.24
N ARG A 180 -17.94 -20.66 27.14
CA ARG A 180 -17.23 -20.67 25.85
C ARG A 180 -17.66 -21.84 24.96
N ARG A 181 -17.76 -23.06 25.51
CA ARG A 181 -18.23 -24.23 24.76
C ARG A 181 -19.68 -24.07 24.30
N SER A 182 -20.55 -23.63 25.20
CA SER A 182 -21.95 -23.36 24.88
C SER A 182 -22.07 -22.28 23.80
N ALA A 183 -21.21 -21.26 23.82
CA ALA A 183 -21.25 -20.18 22.84
C ALA A 183 -20.75 -20.66 21.48
N ALA A 184 -19.71 -21.50 21.46
CA ALA A 184 -19.24 -22.14 20.24
C ALA A 184 -20.30 -23.10 19.66
N ASP A 185 -21.01 -23.84 20.50
CA ASP A 185 -22.09 -24.74 20.07
C ASP A 185 -23.32 -23.98 19.60
N ASP A 186 -23.73 -22.90 20.28
CA ASP A 186 -24.77 -21.98 19.81
C ASP A 186 -24.37 -21.33 18.50
N MET A 187 -23.13 -20.85 18.37
CA MET A 187 -22.64 -20.34 17.10
C MET A 187 -22.70 -21.42 16.01
N ARG A 188 -22.30 -22.67 16.29
CA ARG A 188 -22.41 -23.78 15.34
C ARG A 188 -23.87 -24.06 14.95
N ARG A 189 -24.78 -24.15 15.92
CA ARG A 189 -26.22 -24.34 15.68
C ARG A 189 -26.82 -23.18 14.89
N GLY A 190 -26.39 -21.95 15.18
CA GLY A 190 -26.80 -20.73 14.52
C GLY A 190 -26.33 -20.69 13.06
N LEU A 191 -25.09 -21.08 12.79
CA LEU A 191 -24.54 -21.19 11.43
C LEU A 191 -25.23 -22.29 10.61
N VAL A 192 -25.58 -23.42 11.24
CA VAL A 192 -26.32 -24.50 10.58
C VAL A 192 -27.75 -24.07 10.24
N SER A 193 -28.44 -23.45 11.19
CA SER A 193 -29.85 -23.01 11.06
C SER A 193 -30.03 -21.64 10.42
N LEU A 194 -28.95 -20.89 10.18
CA LEU A 194 -28.96 -19.48 9.76
C LEU A 194 -29.72 -18.55 10.73
N ASN A 195 -29.72 -18.87 12.02
CA ASN A 195 -30.37 -18.05 13.04
C ASN A 195 -29.45 -16.89 13.47
N ALA A 196 -29.70 -15.70 12.93
CA ALA A 196 -28.90 -14.49 13.21
C ALA A 196 -28.89 -14.10 14.70
N SER A 197 -30.02 -14.23 15.42
CA SER A 197 -30.09 -13.88 16.84
C SER A 197 -29.23 -14.80 17.72
N LEU A 198 -29.20 -16.09 17.40
CA LEU A 198 -28.39 -17.09 18.11
C LEU A 198 -26.90 -16.86 17.85
N ILE A 199 -26.54 -16.53 16.60
CA ILE A 199 -25.17 -16.16 16.22
C ILE A 199 -24.74 -14.88 16.96
N ALA A 200 -25.55 -13.81 16.91
CA ALA A 200 -25.21 -12.53 17.55
C ALA A 200 -25.02 -12.67 19.07
N SER A 201 -25.85 -13.49 19.73
CA SER A 201 -25.74 -13.77 21.16
C SER A 201 -24.47 -14.56 21.48
N ALA A 202 -24.14 -15.58 20.68
CA ALA A 202 -22.90 -16.35 20.85
C ALA A 202 -21.64 -15.51 20.63
N VAL A 203 -21.66 -14.58 19.68
CA VAL A 203 -20.53 -13.66 19.44
C VAL A 203 -20.33 -12.71 20.60
N ARG A 204 -21.39 -12.04 21.04
CA ARG A 204 -21.31 -11.12 22.18
C ARG A 204 -20.77 -11.86 23.42
N ALA A 205 -21.22 -13.10 23.62
CA ALA A 205 -20.72 -13.92 24.72
C ALA A 205 -19.21 -14.23 24.60
N LEU A 206 -18.71 -14.55 23.39
CA LEU A 206 -17.29 -14.80 23.16
C LEU A 206 -16.44 -13.52 23.27
N GLU A 207 -16.94 -12.38 22.79
CA GLU A 207 -16.29 -11.07 22.91
C GLU A 207 -16.12 -10.66 24.37
N ASN A 208 -17.16 -10.82 25.20
CA ASN A 208 -17.09 -10.55 26.64
C ASN A 208 -16.03 -11.39 27.37
N LEU A 209 -15.77 -12.61 26.89
CA LEU A 209 -14.72 -13.49 27.42
C LEU A 209 -13.30 -13.13 26.92
N GLY A 210 -13.18 -12.12 26.06
CA GLY A 210 -11.91 -11.67 25.49
C GLY A 210 -11.52 -12.36 24.18
N TYR A 211 -12.42 -13.14 23.57
CA TYR A 211 -12.20 -13.72 22.24
C TYR A 211 -12.68 -12.72 21.18
N THR A 212 -11.75 -11.93 20.64
CA THR A 212 -12.03 -10.99 19.57
C THR A 212 -12.33 -11.73 18.26
N LEU A 213 -13.61 -11.78 17.91
CA LEU A 213 -14.12 -12.19 16.59
C LEU A 213 -14.17 -11.02 15.60
N THR A 214 -13.38 -9.98 15.87
CA THR A 214 -13.42 -8.70 15.19
C THR A 214 -13.31 -8.89 13.67
N ASN A 215 -14.35 -8.40 12.99
CA ASN A 215 -14.60 -8.39 11.53
C ASN A 215 -15.35 -9.58 10.92
N SER A 216 -15.77 -10.57 11.70
CA SER A 216 -16.12 -11.89 11.15
C SER A 216 -17.62 -12.22 11.13
N ILE A 217 -18.42 -11.62 12.03
CA ILE A 217 -19.80 -12.09 12.26
C ILE A 217 -20.87 -11.00 12.15
N THR A 218 -20.50 -9.72 12.24
CA THR A 218 -21.29 -8.63 11.64
C THR A 218 -21.56 -8.91 10.16
N ALA A 219 -20.63 -9.60 9.49
CA ALA A 219 -20.75 -10.17 8.15
C ALA A 219 -21.83 -11.27 8.00
N TYR A 220 -21.98 -12.17 8.97
CA TYR A 220 -22.97 -13.26 8.90
C TYR A 220 -24.41 -12.77 9.17
N CYS A 221 -24.56 -11.76 10.03
CA CYS A 221 -25.84 -11.05 10.19
C CYS A 221 -26.26 -10.35 8.89
N LEU A 222 -25.31 -9.82 8.12
CA LEU A 222 -25.57 -9.24 6.79
C LEU A 222 -25.97 -10.30 5.75
N CYS A 223 -25.47 -11.55 5.83
CA CYS A 223 -25.97 -12.65 4.98
C CYS A 223 -27.45 -13.00 5.25
N SER A 224 -27.98 -12.65 6.43
CA SER A 224 -29.40 -12.79 6.76
C SER A 224 -30.23 -11.57 6.34
N CYS A 225 -29.59 -10.43 6.04
CA CYS A 225 -30.22 -9.31 5.34
C CYS A 225 -30.44 -9.71 3.87
N HIS A 226 -31.54 -10.42 3.66
CA HIS A 226 -32.18 -10.58 2.37
C HIS A 226 -32.36 -9.21 1.71
N ARG A 227 -31.65 -9.03 0.59
CA ARG A 227 -31.70 -7.93 -0.40
C ARG A 227 -30.58 -6.90 -0.22
N GLN A 228 -29.64 -6.91 -1.17
CA GLN A 228 -28.59 -5.90 -1.42
C GLN A 228 -27.33 -5.96 -0.55
N LEU A 229 -26.49 -6.98 -0.76
CA LEU A 229 -25.07 -6.89 -0.41
C LEU A 229 -24.26 -6.46 -1.64
N PRO A 230 -23.44 -5.39 -1.56
CA PRO A 230 -22.52 -5.02 -2.63
C PRO A 230 -21.47 -6.12 -2.87
N ASN A 231 -21.14 -6.42 -4.12
CA ASN A 231 -20.22 -7.52 -4.46
C ASN A 231 -18.79 -7.35 -3.92
N SER A 232 -18.38 -6.12 -3.58
CA SER A 232 -17.12 -5.83 -2.87
C SER A 232 -17.06 -6.45 -1.48
N VAL A 233 -18.23 -6.59 -0.84
CA VAL A 233 -18.37 -7.15 0.50
C VAL A 233 -18.21 -8.67 0.45
N LEU A 234 -18.75 -9.35 -0.58
CA LEU A 234 -18.60 -10.80 -0.77
C LEU A 234 -17.12 -11.25 -0.87
N ILE A 235 -16.23 -10.39 -1.39
CA ILE A 235 -14.82 -10.69 -1.66
C ILE A 235 -13.95 -10.51 -0.40
N LEU A 236 -14.21 -9.47 0.39
CA LEU A 236 -13.57 -9.33 1.71
C LEU A 236 -13.97 -10.48 2.64
N PHE A 237 -15.20 -10.99 2.47
CA PHE A 237 -15.75 -12.08 3.26
C PHE A 237 -15.08 -13.42 2.97
N THR A 238 -14.75 -13.73 1.70
CA THR A 238 -14.12 -15.02 1.36
C THR A 238 -12.71 -15.15 1.91
N HIS A 239 -11.92 -14.07 1.96
CA HIS A 239 -10.55 -14.06 2.50
C HIS A 239 -10.52 -14.25 4.02
N SER A 240 -11.42 -13.58 4.75
CA SER A 240 -11.47 -13.66 6.22
C SER A 240 -12.11 -14.98 6.70
N LEU A 241 -13.22 -15.42 6.09
CA LEU A 241 -13.98 -16.59 6.54
C LEU A 241 -13.27 -17.91 6.26
N THR A 242 -12.54 -18.05 5.14
CA THR A 242 -11.69 -19.23 4.91
C THR A 242 -10.52 -19.30 5.90
N SER A 243 -10.10 -18.16 6.48
CA SER A 243 -9.06 -18.11 7.52
C SER A 243 -9.51 -18.51 8.91
N GLN A 244 -10.79 -18.45 9.17
CA GLN A 244 -11.33 -18.73 10.50
C GLN A 244 -12.10 -20.04 10.54
N ALA A 245 -12.68 -20.48 9.42
CA ALA A 245 -13.29 -21.80 9.29
C ALA A 245 -12.25 -22.94 9.36
N THR A 246 -10.96 -22.67 9.15
CA THR A 246 -9.87 -23.60 9.46
C THR A 246 -9.81 -23.96 10.96
N ILE A 247 -10.17 -23.03 11.85
CA ILE A 247 -10.17 -23.22 13.31
C ILE A 247 -11.27 -24.20 13.74
N LEU A 248 -12.37 -24.28 12.97
CA LEU A 248 -13.50 -25.18 13.21
C LEU A 248 -13.28 -26.61 12.66
N GLY A 249 -12.12 -26.85 12.02
CA GLY A 249 -11.74 -28.15 11.44
C GLY A 249 -12.17 -28.35 9.99
N LYS A 250 -11.44 -29.22 9.27
CA LYS A 250 -11.54 -29.44 7.81
C LYS A 250 -12.96 -29.80 7.32
N SER A 251 -13.72 -30.57 8.11
CA SER A 251 -15.08 -30.98 7.76
C SER A 251 -16.05 -29.78 7.67
N GLN A 252 -15.95 -28.82 8.59
CA GLN A 252 -16.84 -27.66 8.61
C GLN A 252 -16.42 -26.60 7.60
N LEU A 253 -15.11 -26.45 7.39
CA LEU A 253 -14.54 -25.65 6.32
C LEU A 253 -15.10 -26.06 4.96
N MET A 254 -15.11 -27.36 4.64
CA MET A 254 -15.65 -27.85 3.37
C MET A 254 -17.16 -27.58 3.22
N LYS A 255 -17.96 -27.79 4.27
CA LYS A 255 -19.41 -27.48 4.25
C LYS A 255 -19.68 -26.00 4.02
N PHE A 256 -18.87 -25.12 4.62
CA PHE A 256 -18.95 -23.68 4.40
C PHE A 256 -18.59 -23.32 2.95
N VAL A 257 -17.47 -23.84 2.45
CA VAL A 257 -16.97 -23.63 1.08
C VAL A 257 -18.00 -24.08 0.04
N GLU A 258 -18.65 -25.23 0.24
CA GLU A 258 -19.71 -25.73 -0.64
C GLU A 258 -20.99 -24.87 -0.62
N LYS A 259 -21.34 -24.29 0.54
CA LYS A 259 -22.51 -23.41 0.66
C LYS A 259 -22.22 -22.04 0.06
N LEU A 260 -21.00 -21.52 0.24
CA LEU A 260 -20.52 -20.30 -0.43
C LEU A 260 -20.49 -20.48 -1.95
N ALA A 261 -19.99 -21.61 -2.45
CA ALA A 261 -20.04 -21.98 -3.87
C ALA A 261 -21.47 -21.94 -4.43
N ARG A 262 -22.45 -22.48 -3.68
CA ARG A 262 -23.87 -22.39 -4.05
C ARG A 262 -24.39 -20.95 -4.08
N ILE A 263 -23.99 -20.12 -3.12
CA ILE A 263 -24.39 -18.70 -3.09
C ILE A 263 -23.83 -17.95 -4.29
N ILE A 264 -22.54 -18.15 -4.63
CA ILE A 264 -21.92 -17.53 -5.81
C ILE A 264 -22.71 -17.89 -7.06
N ARG A 265 -23.01 -19.18 -7.27
CA ARG A 265 -23.81 -19.63 -8.42
C ARG A 265 -25.22 -19.02 -8.46
N ALA A 266 -25.86 -18.85 -7.31
CA ALA A 266 -27.23 -18.35 -7.24
C ALA A 266 -27.33 -16.82 -7.33
N ARG A 267 -26.27 -16.09 -6.99
CA ARG A 267 -26.32 -14.64 -6.77
C ARG A 267 -25.52 -13.82 -7.75
N VAL A 268 -24.51 -14.39 -8.40
CA VAL A 268 -23.69 -13.66 -9.37
C VAL A 268 -24.28 -13.89 -10.77
N PRO A 269 -24.89 -12.88 -11.39
CA PRO A 269 -25.39 -13.00 -12.76
C PRO A 269 -24.24 -13.29 -13.71
N LEU A 270 -24.48 -14.12 -14.72
CA LEU A 270 -23.46 -14.50 -15.69
C LEU A 270 -23.03 -13.33 -16.58
N ASP A 271 -23.94 -12.37 -16.81
CA ASP A 271 -23.78 -11.16 -17.61
C ASP A 271 -23.36 -9.93 -16.78
N ALA A 272 -22.95 -10.13 -15.53
CA ALA A 272 -22.60 -9.05 -14.63
C ALA A 272 -21.44 -8.18 -15.17
N PRO A 273 -21.58 -6.85 -15.24
CA PRO A 273 -20.53 -5.95 -15.73
C PRO A 273 -19.27 -5.97 -14.84
N PHE A 274 -19.44 -6.34 -13.57
CA PHE A 274 -18.36 -6.51 -12.59
C PHE A 274 -17.76 -7.91 -12.56
N GLY A 275 -18.29 -8.86 -13.36
CA GLY A 275 -17.92 -10.29 -13.30
C GLY A 275 -16.42 -10.54 -13.43
N LEU A 276 -15.73 -9.81 -14.33
CA LEU A 276 -14.29 -9.94 -14.50
C LEU A 276 -13.50 -9.56 -13.23
N ARG A 277 -13.79 -8.40 -12.64
CA ARG A 277 -13.13 -7.93 -11.41
C ARG A 277 -13.41 -8.87 -10.24
N PHE A 278 -14.63 -9.43 -10.20
CA PHE A 278 -15.02 -10.42 -9.20
C PHE A 278 -14.16 -11.69 -9.28
N ILE A 279 -13.99 -12.28 -10.48
CA ILE A 279 -13.12 -13.45 -10.64
C ILE A 279 -11.66 -13.10 -10.31
N GLN A 280 -11.15 -11.96 -10.78
CA GLN A 280 -9.77 -11.53 -10.49
C GLN A 280 -9.46 -11.52 -8.99
N GLN A 281 -10.35 -10.94 -8.20
CA GLN A 281 -10.15 -10.86 -6.75
C GLN A 281 -10.36 -12.22 -6.08
N MET A 282 -11.37 -12.99 -6.50
CA MET A 282 -11.60 -14.33 -5.98
C MET A 282 -10.44 -15.29 -6.28
N SER A 283 -9.89 -15.28 -7.49
CA SER A 283 -8.72 -16.10 -7.86
C SER A 283 -7.51 -15.79 -6.97
N ARG A 284 -7.26 -14.52 -6.64
CA ARG A 284 -6.17 -14.15 -5.69
C ARG A 284 -6.39 -14.75 -4.30
N VAL A 285 -7.63 -14.71 -3.80
CA VAL A 285 -7.99 -15.28 -2.49
C VAL A 285 -7.90 -16.80 -2.49
N LEU A 286 -8.27 -17.47 -3.59
CA LEU A 286 -8.24 -18.92 -3.70
C LEU A 286 -6.82 -19.47 -3.88
N ASN A 287 -5.96 -18.74 -4.62
CA ASN A 287 -4.58 -19.14 -4.86
C ASN A 287 -3.71 -19.13 -3.59
N SER A 288 -4.06 -18.32 -2.58
CA SER A 288 -3.37 -18.35 -1.29
C SER A 288 -3.74 -19.59 -0.44
N ARG A 289 -4.79 -20.35 -0.83
CA ARG A 289 -5.35 -21.46 -0.05
C ARG A 289 -5.85 -22.61 -0.95
N PRO A 290 -4.96 -23.42 -1.53
CA PRO A 290 -5.32 -24.46 -2.49
C PRO A 290 -6.25 -25.53 -1.93
N GLU A 291 -6.19 -25.80 -0.62
CA GLU A 291 -6.98 -26.84 0.06
C GLU A 291 -8.51 -26.62 0.00
N CYS A 292 -8.95 -25.37 -0.11
CA CYS A 292 -10.37 -24.98 -0.11
C CYS A 292 -10.88 -24.56 -1.49
N ALA A 293 -9.99 -24.58 -2.49
CA ALA A 293 -10.21 -23.84 -3.72
C ALA A 293 -11.11 -24.58 -4.72
N GLY A 294 -11.12 -25.92 -4.70
CA GLY A 294 -11.85 -26.77 -5.65
C GLY A 294 -13.33 -26.38 -5.84
N PRO A 295 -14.18 -26.47 -4.81
CA PRO A 295 -15.61 -26.19 -4.98
C PRO A 295 -15.91 -24.73 -5.36
N LEU A 296 -15.03 -23.79 -5.00
CA LEU A 296 -15.18 -22.38 -5.36
C LEU A 296 -14.75 -22.11 -6.80
N PHE A 297 -13.67 -22.73 -7.29
CA PHE A 297 -13.33 -22.71 -8.71
C PHE A 297 -14.44 -23.29 -9.58
N GLU A 298 -15.03 -24.41 -9.16
CA GLU A 298 -16.21 -25.00 -9.80
C GLU A 298 -17.45 -24.09 -9.78
N ALA A 299 -17.57 -23.18 -8.80
CA ALA A 299 -18.63 -22.19 -8.78
C ALA A 299 -18.37 -20.99 -9.69
N LEU A 300 -17.10 -20.65 -9.92
CA LEU A 300 -16.69 -19.54 -10.79
C LEU A 300 -16.62 -19.93 -12.27
N ARG A 301 -16.51 -21.23 -12.60
CA ARG A 301 -16.43 -21.71 -13.98
C ARG A 301 -17.54 -21.18 -14.90
N PRO A 302 -18.84 -21.17 -14.54
CA PRO A 302 -19.89 -20.60 -15.39
C PRO A 302 -19.68 -19.11 -15.71
N LEU A 303 -19.15 -18.35 -14.75
CA LEU A 303 -18.84 -16.93 -14.93
C LEU A 303 -17.63 -16.75 -15.85
N LYS A 304 -16.59 -17.59 -15.73
CA LYS A 304 -15.46 -17.64 -16.69
C LYS A 304 -15.97 -17.93 -18.11
N SER A 305 -16.81 -18.94 -18.28
CA SER A 305 -17.41 -19.30 -19.58
C SER A 305 -18.24 -18.15 -20.17
N SER A 306 -18.99 -17.43 -19.34
CA SER A 306 -19.73 -16.24 -19.78
C SER A 306 -18.79 -15.12 -20.25
N ILE A 307 -17.73 -14.81 -19.51
CA ILE A 307 -16.73 -13.80 -19.90
C ILE A 307 -16.10 -14.16 -21.25
N LEU A 308 -15.73 -15.42 -21.45
CA LEU A 308 -15.18 -15.92 -22.71
C LEU A 308 -16.19 -15.84 -23.86
N SER A 309 -17.47 -16.15 -23.59
CA SER A 309 -18.53 -16.03 -24.59
C SER A 309 -18.75 -14.58 -25.02
N HIS A 310 -18.74 -13.65 -24.06
CA HIS A 310 -18.82 -12.21 -24.35
C HIS A 310 -17.58 -11.70 -25.09
N SER A 311 -16.39 -12.22 -24.77
CA SER A 311 -15.14 -11.91 -25.49
C SER A 311 -15.24 -12.33 -26.96
N LEU A 312 -15.65 -13.57 -27.22
CA LEU A 312 -15.86 -14.07 -28.58
C LEU A 312 -16.92 -13.26 -29.33
N ALA A 313 -18.05 -12.94 -28.68
CA ALA A 313 -19.12 -12.13 -29.29
C ALA A 313 -18.64 -10.73 -29.69
N ARG A 314 -17.80 -10.07 -28.87
CA ARG A 314 -17.19 -8.78 -29.22
C ARG A 314 -16.29 -8.90 -30.43
N LEU A 315 -15.40 -9.89 -30.45
CA LEU A 315 -14.52 -10.15 -31.58
C LEU A 315 -15.31 -10.44 -32.86
N HIS A 316 -16.37 -11.25 -32.76
CA HIS A 316 -17.23 -11.55 -33.90
C HIS A 316 -17.93 -10.31 -34.43
N LYS A 317 -18.52 -9.52 -33.53
CA LYS A 317 -19.18 -8.27 -33.91
C LYS A 317 -18.25 -7.32 -34.64
N ILE A 318 -17.00 -7.19 -34.16
CA ILE A 318 -16.01 -6.34 -34.83
C ILE A 318 -15.78 -6.83 -36.25
N VAL A 319 -15.59 -8.13 -36.47
CA VAL A 319 -15.42 -8.67 -37.83
C VAL A 319 -16.68 -8.51 -38.69
N GLU A 320 -17.88 -8.61 -38.12
CA GLU A 320 -19.13 -8.39 -38.87
C GLU A 320 -19.36 -6.92 -39.25
N ASP A 321 -18.97 -5.99 -38.37
CA ASP A 321 -19.07 -4.54 -38.59
C ASP A 321 -18.00 -4.04 -39.59
N GLN A 322 -16.97 -4.84 -39.88
CA GLN A 322 -15.96 -4.50 -40.90
C GLN A 322 -16.50 -4.72 -42.32
N ASP A 323 -16.43 -3.68 -43.14
CA ASP A 323 -16.75 -3.77 -44.56
C ASP A 323 -15.53 -4.21 -45.39
N PHE A 324 -15.41 -5.52 -45.64
CA PHE A 324 -14.32 -6.10 -46.43
C PHE A 324 -14.36 -5.70 -47.93
N SER A 325 -15.43 -5.06 -48.39
CA SER A 325 -15.51 -4.58 -49.78
C SER A 325 -14.65 -3.33 -50.01
N THR A 326 -14.47 -2.51 -48.97
CA THR A 326 -13.78 -1.21 -49.03
C THR A 326 -12.34 -1.34 -48.55
N THR A 327 -11.45 -1.97 -49.34
CA THR A 327 -10.00 -2.19 -49.02
C THR A 327 -9.21 -0.94 -48.58
N GLN A 328 -9.34 -0.53 -47.32
CA GLN A 328 -8.53 0.50 -46.66
C GLN A 328 -7.76 -0.11 -45.49
N ASN A 329 -6.45 0.18 -45.41
CA ASN A 329 -5.52 -0.46 -44.47
C ASN A 329 -5.81 -0.17 -42.99
N TRP A 330 -6.54 0.92 -42.66
CA TRP A 330 -6.85 1.27 -41.26
C TRP A 330 -7.92 0.37 -40.63
N MET A 331 -8.80 -0.24 -41.42
CA MET A 331 -9.91 -1.08 -40.93
C MET A 331 -9.41 -2.32 -40.17
N PHE A 332 -8.26 -2.87 -40.58
CA PHE A 332 -7.65 -4.01 -39.90
C PHE A 332 -6.84 -3.61 -38.67
N ALA A 333 -6.52 -2.32 -38.50
CA ALA A 333 -5.89 -1.83 -37.28
C ALA A 333 -6.85 -1.91 -36.09
N ASP A 334 -8.15 -1.66 -36.30
CA ASP A 334 -9.19 -1.77 -35.26
C ASP A 334 -9.37 -3.23 -34.80
N LEU A 335 -9.39 -4.17 -35.75
CA LEU A 335 -9.42 -5.60 -35.44
C LEU A 335 -8.19 -6.01 -34.64
N ILE A 336 -7.01 -5.54 -35.05
CA ILE A 336 -5.75 -5.82 -34.36
C ILE A 336 -5.78 -5.28 -32.93
N SER A 337 -6.17 -4.02 -32.73
CA SER A 337 -6.26 -3.40 -31.41
C SER A 337 -7.24 -4.14 -30.51
N ALA A 338 -8.41 -4.53 -31.05
CA ALA A 338 -9.41 -5.24 -30.27
C ALA A 338 -8.96 -6.64 -29.83
N VAL A 339 -8.25 -7.37 -30.70
CA VAL A 339 -7.66 -8.66 -30.33
C VAL A 339 -6.59 -8.47 -29.26
N GLU A 340 -5.72 -7.47 -29.40
CA GLU A 340 -4.69 -7.16 -28.40
C GLU A 340 -5.30 -6.76 -27.05
N ASP A 341 -6.39 -5.99 -27.05
CA ASP A 341 -7.10 -5.57 -25.84
C ASP A 341 -7.77 -6.76 -25.13
N GLU A 342 -8.38 -7.69 -25.87
CA GLU A 342 -8.96 -8.91 -25.30
C GLU A 342 -7.89 -9.84 -24.70
N VAL A 343 -6.71 -9.95 -25.34
CA VAL A 343 -5.56 -10.69 -24.79
C VAL A 343 -5.12 -10.08 -23.45
N LYS A 344 -4.84 -8.78 -23.42
CA LYS A 344 -4.38 -8.07 -22.21
C LYS A 344 -5.42 -8.13 -21.09
N ARG A 345 -6.71 -8.09 -21.42
CA ARG A 345 -7.80 -8.15 -20.44
C ARG A 345 -7.87 -9.48 -19.67
N LEU A 346 -7.42 -10.57 -20.28
CA LEU A 346 -7.61 -11.93 -19.78
C LEU A 346 -6.30 -12.68 -19.46
N GLU A 347 -5.13 -12.05 -19.69
CA GLU A 347 -3.81 -12.68 -19.53
C GLU A 347 -3.45 -13.11 -18.09
N TRP A 348 -4.11 -12.50 -17.10
CA TRP A 348 -3.83 -12.68 -15.67
C TRP A 348 -4.27 -14.06 -15.11
N ASP A 349 -5.07 -14.83 -15.84
CA ASP A 349 -5.53 -16.18 -15.47
C ASP A 349 -5.18 -17.17 -16.58
N ASN A 350 -4.49 -18.27 -16.23
CA ASN A 350 -3.97 -19.21 -17.21
C ASN A 350 -5.08 -19.89 -18.04
N GLU A 351 -6.19 -20.27 -17.39
CA GLU A 351 -7.33 -20.93 -18.06
C GLU A 351 -8.04 -19.96 -19.00
N LEU A 352 -8.30 -18.72 -18.56
CA LEU A 352 -8.86 -17.69 -19.43
C LEU A 352 -7.93 -17.34 -20.59
N ARG A 353 -6.62 -17.28 -20.36
CA ARG A 353 -5.63 -17.00 -21.41
C ARG A 353 -5.65 -18.06 -22.50
N GLU A 354 -5.63 -19.35 -22.14
CA GLU A 354 -5.67 -20.46 -23.11
C GLU A 354 -6.97 -20.47 -23.92
N GLU A 355 -8.12 -20.29 -23.27
CA GLU A 355 -9.41 -20.24 -23.97
C GLU A 355 -9.55 -18.97 -24.83
N THR A 356 -8.96 -17.85 -24.42
CA THR A 356 -8.92 -16.62 -25.23
C THR A 356 -8.13 -16.85 -26.52
N GLN A 357 -7.03 -17.61 -26.48
CA GLN A 357 -6.29 -17.98 -27.69
C GLN A 357 -7.14 -18.79 -28.67
N LYS A 358 -7.99 -19.71 -28.18
CA LYS A 358 -8.96 -20.43 -29.02
C LYS A 358 -10.03 -19.49 -29.60
N ASN A 359 -10.47 -18.50 -28.85
CA ASN A 359 -11.40 -17.48 -29.36
C ASN A 359 -10.77 -16.62 -30.46
N ILE A 360 -9.49 -16.25 -30.32
CA ILE A 360 -8.73 -15.54 -31.36
C ILE A 360 -8.62 -16.40 -32.62
N GLN A 361 -8.30 -17.69 -32.48
CA GLN A 361 -8.27 -18.63 -33.61
C GLN A 361 -9.62 -18.69 -34.33
N LYS A 362 -10.74 -18.75 -33.60
CA LYS A 362 -12.09 -18.71 -34.19
C LYS A 362 -12.35 -17.40 -34.92
N CYS A 363 -11.97 -16.27 -34.33
CA CYS A 363 -12.08 -14.96 -34.95
C CYS A 363 -11.28 -14.87 -36.26
N LEU A 364 -10.01 -15.29 -36.26
CA LEU A 364 -9.17 -15.30 -37.46
C LEU A 364 -9.69 -16.27 -38.54
N SER A 365 -10.29 -17.39 -38.13
CA SER A 365 -10.95 -18.31 -39.07
C SER A 365 -12.19 -17.69 -39.72
N MET A 366 -12.92 -16.84 -38.99
CA MET A 366 -14.04 -16.09 -39.55
C MET A 366 -13.56 -14.99 -40.51
N VAL A 367 -12.46 -14.32 -40.19
CA VAL A 367 -11.81 -13.37 -41.10
C VAL A 367 -11.38 -14.07 -42.40
N ALA A 368 -10.75 -15.24 -42.32
CA ALA A 368 -10.34 -16.02 -43.49
C ALA A 368 -11.54 -16.31 -44.42
N LYS A 369 -12.66 -16.79 -43.88
CA LYS A 369 -13.88 -17.03 -44.66
C LYS A 369 -14.46 -15.77 -45.31
N ARG A 370 -14.38 -14.63 -44.63
CA ARG A 370 -14.83 -13.34 -45.18
C ARG A 370 -13.92 -12.89 -46.33
N LEU A 371 -12.60 -13.02 -46.15
CA LEU A 371 -11.63 -12.74 -47.21
C LEU A 371 -11.83 -13.65 -48.42
N GLU A 372 -12.10 -14.94 -48.21
CA GLU A 372 -12.46 -15.90 -49.26
C GLU A 372 -13.69 -15.45 -50.06
N SER A 373 -14.75 -14.99 -49.37
CA SER A 373 -15.98 -14.55 -50.04
C SER A 373 -15.81 -13.29 -50.89
N GLU A 374 -14.83 -12.45 -50.56
CA GLU A 374 -14.53 -11.20 -51.28
C GLU A 374 -13.50 -11.37 -52.40
N LEU A 375 -12.80 -12.51 -52.42
CA LEU A 375 -11.74 -12.80 -53.35
C LEU A 375 -12.31 -13.23 -54.72
N LYS A 376 -11.87 -12.57 -55.78
CA LYS A 376 -12.32 -12.88 -57.15
C LYS A 376 -11.24 -13.62 -57.93
N LEU A 377 -11.26 -14.95 -57.87
CA LEU A 377 -10.28 -15.82 -58.54
C LEU A 377 -10.76 -16.39 -59.89
N ALA A 378 -11.86 -15.89 -60.45
CA ALA A 378 -12.31 -16.33 -61.77
C ALA A 378 -11.22 -16.04 -62.84
N PRO A 379 -11.00 -16.94 -63.81
CA PRO A 379 -9.90 -16.83 -64.77
C PRO A 379 -9.94 -15.50 -65.56
N GLU A 380 -11.13 -14.97 -65.88
CA GLU A 380 -11.26 -13.65 -66.52
C GLU A 380 -10.73 -12.47 -65.70
N ASN A 381 -10.67 -12.60 -64.37
CA ASN A 381 -10.19 -11.58 -63.45
C ASN A 381 -8.68 -11.67 -63.19
N LEU A 382 -8.05 -12.79 -63.56
CA LEU A 382 -6.63 -13.07 -63.33
C LEU A 382 -5.76 -12.95 -64.59
N LEU A 383 -6.35 -12.63 -65.75
CA LEU A 383 -5.62 -12.44 -67.00
C LEU A 383 -4.52 -11.38 -66.88
N LEU A 384 -3.34 -11.68 -67.44
CA LEU A 384 -2.27 -10.72 -67.63
C LEU A 384 -2.60 -9.80 -68.82
N GLY A 385 -2.72 -8.50 -68.54
CA GLY A 385 -2.81 -7.44 -69.54
C GLY A 385 -1.99 -6.22 -69.10
N ASP A 386 -1.84 -5.21 -69.96
CA ASP A 386 -0.87 -4.09 -69.77
C ASP A 386 -0.87 -3.40 -68.40
N ARG A 387 -2.00 -3.44 -67.67
CA ARG A 387 -2.13 -2.89 -66.32
C ARG A 387 -2.88 -3.87 -65.41
N LEU A 388 -2.57 -3.80 -64.12
CA LEU A 388 -3.34 -4.48 -63.08
C LEU A 388 -4.78 -3.97 -63.06
N ARG A 389 -5.74 -4.91 -63.09
CA ARG A 389 -7.16 -4.61 -62.91
C ARG A 389 -7.44 -4.25 -61.45
N SER A 390 -8.53 -3.52 -61.23
CA SER A 390 -9.01 -3.18 -59.88
C SER A 390 -9.26 -4.43 -59.02
N ASP A 391 -9.81 -5.49 -59.62
CA ASP A 391 -10.05 -6.77 -58.92
C ASP A 391 -8.74 -7.48 -58.53
N GLN A 392 -7.71 -7.45 -59.39
CA GLN A 392 -6.38 -7.99 -59.06
C GLN A 392 -5.74 -7.21 -57.91
N LEU A 393 -5.82 -5.87 -57.95
CA LEU A 393 -5.31 -5.03 -56.87
C LEU A 393 -6.05 -5.27 -55.55
N LYS A 394 -7.39 -5.47 -55.60
CA LYS A 394 -8.19 -5.86 -54.44
C LYS A 394 -7.73 -7.21 -53.89
N ASN A 395 -7.58 -8.23 -54.73
CA ASN A 395 -7.12 -9.56 -54.33
C ASN A 395 -5.75 -9.49 -53.63
N TYR A 396 -4.79 -8.75 -54.17
CA TYR A 396 -3.46 -8.62 -53.56
C TYR A 396 -3.50 -7.90 -52.21
N ARG A 397 -4.35 -6.89 -52.05
CA ARG A 397 -4.54 -6.21 -50.76
C ARG A 397 -5.17 -7.14 -49.71
N LEU A 398 -6.15 -7.96 -50.10
CA LEU A 398 -6.76 -8.95 -49.20
C LEU A 398 -5.73 -10.00 -48.74
N LEU A 399 -4.84 -10.44 -49.64
CA LEU A 399 -3.74 -11.35 -49.30
C LEU A 399 -2.70 -10.70 -48.37
N GLU A 400 -2.36 -9.44 -48.60
CA GLU A 400 -1.46 -8.69 -47.73
C GLU A 400 -2.00 -8.54 -46.31
N VAL A 401 -3.31 -8.30 -46.18
CA VAL A 401 -4.00 -8.26 -44.89
C VAL A 401 -3.96 -9.62 -44.22
N ALA A 402 -4.27 -10.71 -44.94
CA ALA A 402 -4.22 -12.06 -44.40
C ALA A 402 -2.82 -12.39 -43.84
N ASN A 403 -1.78 -12.08 -44.61
CA ASN A 403 -0.39 -12.29 -44.20
C ASN A 403 -0.01 -11.41 -43.00
N SER A 404 -0.47 -10.15 -42.96
CA SER A 404 -0.19 -9.24 -41.84
C SER A 404 -0.82 -9.71 -40.52
N LEU A 405 -2.05 -10.23 -40.58
CA LEU A 405 -2.73 -10.84 -39.44
C LEU A 405 -2.07 -12.16 -39.02
N ALA A 406 -1.67 -12.98 -40.00
CA ALA A 406 -0.99 -14.25 -39.74
C ALA A 406 0.40 -14.05 -39.12
N ALA A 407 1.12 -13.01 -39.52
CA ALA A 407 2.42 -12.66 -38.93
C ALA A 407 2.32 -12.26 -37.46
N LYS A 408 1.23 -11.61 -37.04
CA LYS A 408 0.99 -11.24 -35.63
C LYS A 408 0.60 -12.42 -34.74
N TRP A 409 -0.20 -13.35 -35.25
CA TRP A 409 -0.70 -14.51 -34.48
C TRP A 409 -0.44 -15.85 -35.20
N PRO A 410 0.83 -16.24 -35.40
CA PRO A 410 1.17 -17.37 -36.27
C PRO A 410 0.61 -18.71 -35.77
N THR A 411 0.42 -18.86 -34.46
CA THR A 411 -0.11 -20.10 -33.86
C THR A 411 -1.64 -20.19 -33.92
N GLN A 412 -2.35 -19.07 -34.08
CA GLN A 412 -3.81 -19.00 -34.18
C GLN A 412 -4.30 -18.82 -35.62
N ALA A 413 -3.43 -18.41 -36.55
CA ALA A 413 -3.77 -18.01 -37.91
C ALA A 413 -3.75 -19.13 -38.96
N THR A 414 -3.88 -20.40 -38.57
CA THR A 414 -3.80 -21.54 -39.51
C THR A 414 -4.75 -21.40 -40.70
N ALA A 415 -6.00 -20.98 -40.47
CA ALA A 415 -6.98 -20.78 -41.54
C ALA A 415 -6.59 -19.66 -42.52
N LEU A 416 -5.99 -18.56 -42.03
CA LEU A 416 -5.51 -17.47 -42.88
C LEU A 416 -4.30 -17.89 -43.73
N LEU A 417 -3.40 -18.69 -43.16
CA LEU A 417 -2.25 -19.23 -43.89
C LEU A 417 -2.68 -20.22 -44.98
N THR A 418 -3.70 -21.05 -44.72
CA THR A 418 -4.29 -21.94 -45.73
C THR A 418 -4.96 -21.14 -46.84
N PHE A 419 -5.80 -20.16 -46.48
CA PHE A 419 -6.43 -19.24 -47.44
C PHE A 419 -5.39 -18.57 -48.35
N GLU A 420 -4.33 -18.00 -47.76
CA GLU A 420 -3.26 -17.34 -48.52
C GLU A 420 -2.57 -18.33 -49.47
N HIS A 421 -2.24 -19.53 -48.99
CA HIS A 421 -1.59 -20.56 -49.79
C HIS A 421 -2.44 -20.95 -51.01
N ASP A 422 -3.72 -21.22 -50.81
CA ASP A 422 -4.63 -21.66 -51.86
C ASP A 422 -4.85 -20.55 -52.90
N ALA A 423 -5.08 -19.33 -52.45
CA ALA A 423 -5.27 -18.17 -53.31
C ALA A 423 -4.02 -17.83 -54.14
N VAL A 424 -2.83 -17.84 -53.51
CA VAL A 424 -1.56 -17.62 -54.20
C VAL A 424 -1.30 -18.73 -55.21
N SER A 425 -1.59 -19.98 -54.89
CA SER A 425 -1.43 -21.10 -55.82
C SER A 425 -2.27 -20.91 -57.09
N VAL A 426 -3.55 -20.52 -56.95
CA VAL A 426 -4.44 -20.25 -58.09
C VAL A 426 -3.95 -19.06 -58.93
N ILE A 427 -3.54 -17.97 -58.29
CA ILE A 427 -3.01 -16.79 -58.99
C ILE A 427 -1.75 -17.17 -59.79
N MET A 428 -0.82 -17.90 -59.17
CA MET A 428 0.43 -18.31 -59.80
C MET A 428 0.19 -19.28 -60.96
N GLU A 429 -0.78 -20.16 -60.84
CA GLU A 429 -1.21 -21.05 -61.93
C GLU A 429 -1.77 -20.26 -63.12
N SER A 430 -2.68 -19.31 -62.87
CA SER A 430 -3.24 -18.44 -63.91
C SER A 430 -2.16 -17.58 -64.59
N ILE A 431 -1.18 -17.08 -63.84
CA ILE A 431 -0.03 -16.35 -64.38
C ILE A 431 0.78 -17.26 -65.30
N ARG A 432 1.06 -18.49 -64.86
CA ARG A 432 1.81 -19.49 -65.61
C ARG A 432 1.12 -19.82 -66.94
N GLU A 433 -0.18 -20.13 -66.91
CA GLU A 433 -0.98 -20.43 -68.11
C GLU A 433 -1.04 -19.24 -69.07
N SER A 434 -1.22 -18.03 -68.55
CA SER A 434 -1.22 -16.80 -69.37
C SER A 434 0.13 -16.58 -70.05
N ILE A 435 1.25 -16.78 -69.33
CA ILE A 435 2.59 -16.67 -69.92
C ILE A 435 2.78 -17.74 -71.01
N PHE A 436 2.41 -19.00 -70.76
CA PHE A 436 2.50 -20.05 -71.78
C PHE A 436 1.67 -19.73 -73.03
N THR A 437 0.46 -19.17 -72.84
CA THR A 437 -0.43 -18.78 -73.93
C THR A 437 0.15 -17.61 -74.74
N ILE A 438 0.64 -16.56 -74.06
CA ILE A 438 1.29 -15.41 -74.71
C ILE A 438 2.53 -15.87 -75.48
N VAL A 439 3.38 -16.68 -74.85
CA VAL A 439 4.61 -17.20 -75.46
C VAL A 439 4.29 -18.06 -76.68
N GLY A 440 3.31 -18.96 -76.59
CA GLY A 440 2.86 -19.79 -77.71
C GLY A 440 2.18 -19.02 -78.84
N ALA A 441 1.58 -17.86 -78.54
CA ALA A 441 1.00 -16.98 -79.54
C ALA A 441 2.05 -16.10 -80.25
N VAL A 442 3.07 -15.63 -79.51
CA VAL A 442 4.17 -14.78 -80.02
C VAL A 442 5.20 -15.62 -80.81
N HIS A 443 5.41 -16.87 -80.42
CA HIS A 443 6.34 -17.79 -81.08
C HIS A 443 5.59 -19.04 -81.58
N ARG A 444 5.49 -19.23 -82.91
CA ARG A 444 4.97 -20.46 -83.53
C ARG A 444 5.93 -21.66 -83.45
N GLU A 445 7.00 -21.56 -82.65
CA GLU A 445 8.05 -22.57 -82.55
C GLU A 445 7.62 -23.69 -81.58
N VAL A 446 7.45 -24.90 -82.12
CA VAL A 446 7.10 -26.09 -81.32
C VAL A 446 8.30 -26.52 -80.47
N LEU A 447 8.08 -26.73 -79.16
CA LEU A 447 9.04 -27.31 -78.22
C LEU A 447 9.71 -28.55 -78.82
N GLY A 448 11.01 -28.46 -79.10
CA GLY A 448 11.81 -29.55 -79.66
C GLY A 448 12.32 -29.36 -81.10
N SER A 449 11.98 -28.26 -81.79
CA SER A 449 12.59 -27.93 -83.08
C SER A 449 14.01 -27.37 -82.91
N LYS A 450 14.88 -27.56 -83.91
CA LYS A 450 16.29 -27.08 -83.88
C LYS A 450 16.44 -25.55 -84.01
N GLU A 451 15.34 -24.83 -84.14
CA GLU A 451 15.30 -23.37 -84.35
C GLU A 451 14.55 -22.65 -83.22
N VAL A 452 14.66 -23.12 -81.97
CA VAL A 452 14.12 -22.37 -80.83
C VAL A 452 14.99 -21.14 -80.57
N SER A 453 14.40 -19.95 -80.66
CA SER A 453 15.07 -18.67 -80.35
C SER A 453 15.78 -18.71 -78.97
N PRO A 454 16.99 -18.14 -78.81
CA PRO A 454 17.68 -18.05 -77.52
C PRO A 454 16.83 -17.43 -76.40
N TYR A 455 15.88 -16.55 -76.77
CA TYR A 455 14.92 -15.95 -75.85
C TYR A 455 13.92 -16.99 -75.29
N MET A 456 13.47 -17.93 -76.12
CA MET A 456 12.56 -19.00 -75.74
C MET A 456 13.22 -20.01 -74.81
N GLN A 457 14.48 -20.39 -75.06
CA GLN A 457 15.22 -21.29 -74.17
C GLN A 457 15.39 -20.71 -72.75
N VAL A 458 15.63 -19.40 -72.65
CA VAL A 458 15.73 -18.68 -71.37
C VAL A 458 14.38 -18.57 -70.67
N CYS A 459 13.29 -18.30 -71.41
CA CYS A 459 11.95 -18.29 -70.84
C CYS A 459 11.56 -19.67 -70.30
N PHE A 460 11.79 -20.75 -71.05
CA PHE A 460 11.51 -22.11 -70.59
C PHE A 460 12.36 -22.53 -69.38
N TYR A 461 13.59 -22.03 -69.27
CA TYR A 461 14.45 -22.29 -68.11
C TYR A 461 13.98 -21.57 -66.84
N HIS A 462 13.44 -20.34 -66.97
CA HIS A 462 13.05 -19.53 -65.82
C HIS A 462 11.57 -19.66 -65.40
N LEU A 463 10.66 -20.07 -66.29
CA LEU A 463 9.24 -20.30 -65.96
C LEU A 463 9.01 -21.27 -64.78
N PRO A 464 9.72 -22.41 -64.68
CA PRO A 464 9.57 -23.32 -63.53
C PRO A 464 9.98 -22.69 -62.19
N HIS A 465 10.88 -21.70 -62.20
CA HIS A 465 11.39 -21.03 -61.01
C HIS A 465 10.49 -19.92 -60.46
N VAL A 466 9.47 -19.49 -61.22
CA VAL A 466 8.45 -18.52 -60.78
C VAL A 466 7.62 -19.06 -59.61
N THR A 467 7.63 -20.37 -59.38
CA THR A 467 6.91 -21.06 -58.30
C THR A 467 7.47 -20.83 -56.88
N ARG A 468 8.65 -20.23 -56.72
CA ARG A 468 9.24 -19.98 -55.39
C ARG A 468 8.79 -18.63 -54.80
N ARG A 469 7.68 -18.70 -54.06
CA ARG A 469 7.11 -17.76 -53.07
C ARG A 469 7.52 -16.28 -53.20
N PRO A 470 6.70 -15.44 -53.85
CA PRO A 470 6.53 -14.06 -53.47
C PRO A 470 5.39 -13.93 -52.43
N VAL A 471 5.59 -13.20 -51.34
CA VAL A 471 4.55 -12.88 -50.34
C VAL A 471 4.10 -11.42 -50.50
N GLY A 472 2.79 -11.18 -50.55
CA GLY A 472 2.18 -9.83 -50.54
C GLY A 472 2.71 -8.86 -51.61
N HIS A 473 3.43 -7.81 -51.18
CA HIS A 473 4.05 -6.79 -52.04
C HIS A 473 4.97 -7.38 -53.14
N GLN A 474 5.53 -8.57 -52.91
CA GLN A 474 6.35 -9.26 -53.91
C GLN A 474 5.51 -9.84 -55.06
N ILE A 475 4.24 -10.19 -54.84
CA ILE A 475 3.36 -10.70 -55.91
C ILE A 475 2.94 -9.55 -56.82
N VAL A 476 2.57 -8.39 -56.25
CA VAL A 476 2.28 -7.15 -57.01
C VAL A 476 3.51 -6.72 -57.80
N GLY A 477 4.69 -6.74 -57.16
CA GLY A 477 5.97 -6.45 -57.79
C GLY A 477 6.30 -7.42 -58.91
N CYS A 478 6.19 -8.74 -58.69
CA CYS A 478 6.40 -9.76 -59.71
C CYS A 478 5.41 -9.62 -60.88
N HIS A 479 4.11 -9.39 -60.61
CA HIS A 479 3.10 -9.22 -61.65
C HIS A 479 3.32 -7.93 -62.46
N GLN A 480 3.57 -6.80 -61.81
CA GLN A 480 3.90 -5.54 -62.52
C GLN A 480 5.24 -5.62 -63.28
N HIS A 481 6.22 -6.37 -62.76
CA HIS A 481 7.52 -6.54 -63.41
C HIS A 481 7.44 -7.48 -64.62
N LEU A 482 6.60 -8.52 -64.56
CA LEU A 482 6.25 -9.38 -65.70
C LEU A 482 5.51 -8.58 -66.79
N LEU A 483 4.51 -7.79 -66.41
CA LEU A 483 3.77 -6.92 -67.34
C LEU A 483 4.65 -5.89 -68.06
N ARG A 484 5.60 -5.24 -67.35
CA ARG A 484 6.53 -4.28 -67.98
C ARG A 484 7.50 -4.91 -68.99
N ARG A 485 7.75 -6.23 -68.90
CA ARG A 485 8.73 -6.92 -69.75
C ARG A 485 8.07 -7.70 -70.90
N SER A 486 6.87 -8.23 -70.72
CA SER A 486 6.10 -8.85 -71.81
C SER A 486 5.72 -7.86 -72.92
N CYS A 487 5.58 -6.57 -72.61
CA CYS A 487 5.22 -5.53 -73.60
C CYS A 487 6.43 -4.85 -74.28
N ARG A 488 7.68 -5.27 -74.02
CA ARG A 488 8.87 -4.82 -74.77
C ARG A 488 9.37 -5.92 -75.69
N VAL A 489 8.68 -6.12 -76.80
CA VAL A 489 9.23 -6.82 -77.97
C VAL A 489 10.12 -5.81 -78.71
N PRO A 490 11.40 -6.10 -79.02
CA PRO A 490 12.17 -5.26 -79.94
C PRO A 490 11.56 -5.41 -81.33
N GLU A 491 11.25 -4.30 -82.00
CA GLU A 491 10.95 -4.29 -83.43
C GLU A 491 12.14 -4.91 -84.20
N CYS A 492 12.04 -6.18 -84.58
CA CYS A 492 12.92 -6.77 -85.57
C CYS A 492 12.41 -6.33 -86.95
N SER A 493 12.99 -5.24 -87.46
CA SER A 493 12.82 -4.81 -88.83
C SER A 493 13.22 -5.93 -89.80
N SER A 494 12.29 -6.23 -90.70
CA SER A 494 12.48 -7.11 -91.86
C SER A 494 13.57 -6.55 -92.78
N GLY A 495 14.72 -7.21 -92.84
CA GLY A 495 15.83 -6.91 -93.75
C GLY A 495 16.07 -8.05 -94.72
N SER A 496 15.49 -7.95 -95.91
CA SER A 496 15.61 -8.87 -97.03
C SER A 496 17.05 -8.92 -97.56
N SER A 497 17.48 -10.13 -97.93
CA SER A 497 18.73 -10.45 -98.60
C SER A 497 18.98 -9.66 -99.90
N SER A 498 20.19 -9.13 -100.09
CA SER A 498 20.79 -8.94 -101.42
C SER A 498 22.29 -9.21 -101.38
N LEU A 499 22.70 -10.24 -102.12
CA LEU A 499 24.08 -10.60 -102.44
C LEU A 499 24.78 -9.52 -103.28
N LYS A 500 26.05 -9.20 -102.96
CA LYS A 500 27.15 -9.16 -103.95
C LYS A 500 28.52 -8.84 -103.33
N GLY A 501 29.49 -9.72 -103.62
CA GLY A 501 30.83 -9.31 -104.10
C GLY A 501 31.98 -9.29 -103.10
N HIS A 502 32.91 -10.23 -103.27
CA HIS A 502 34.40 -10.11 -103.29
C HIS A 502 35.08 -8.96 -102.51
N ARG A 503 36.21 -9.12 -101.80
CA ARG A 503 37.37 -10.03 -101.94
C ARG A 503 38.31 -9.82 -100.73
N GLU A 504 39.00 -10.89 -100.33
CA GLU A 504 40.42 -10.97 -99.87
C GLU A 504 41.01 -9.89 -98.94
N HIS A 505 41.39 -10.24 -97.69
CA HIS A 505 42.77 -10.66 -97.33
C HIS A 505 43.01 -10.78 -95.80
N HIS A 506 43.73 -11.87 -95.46
CA HIS A 506 44.67 -12.08 -94.34
C HIS A 506 44.22 -12.32 -92.87
N LYS A 507 44.41 -13.61 -92.49
CA LYS A 507 45.19 -14.15 -91.36
C LYS A 507 44.86 -13.70 -89.92
N VAL A 508 44.03 -14.53 -89.28
CA VAL A 508 44.28 -15.34 -88.07
C VAL A 508 45.39 -14.84 -87.12
N ASP A 509 44.99 -14.42 -85.92
CA ASP A 509 45.47 -15.08 -84.69
C ASP A 509 44.52 -14.95 -83.48
N SER A 510 44.53 -16.02 -82.70
CA SER A 510 43.59 -16.51 -81.68
C SER A 510 43.41 -15.71 -80.37
N ARG A 511 42.18 -15.68 -79.80
CA ARG A 511 41.78 -16.11 -78.42
C ARG A 511 40.33 -15.67 -78.05
N PRO A 512 39.67 -16.29 -77.04
CA PRO A 512 38.24 -16.58 -77.07
C PRO A 512 37.33 -15.44 -76.58
N VAL A 513 36.17 -15.33 -77.23
CA VAL A 513 35.06 -14.43 -76.86
C VAL A 513 34.39 -14.91 -75.57
N GLN A 514 34.26 -13.99 -74.63
CA GLN A 514 33.61 -14.12 -73.34
C GLN A 514 32.14 -14.53 -73.45
N ARG A 515 31.81 -15.72 -72.95
CA ARG A 515 30.53 -16.02 -72.30
C ARG A 515 30.43 -15.15 -71.03
N SER A 516 29.87 -13.93 -71.08
CA SER A 516 29.60 -13.21 -69.82
C SER A 516 28.46 -12.17 -69.82
N ALA A 517 27.83 -11.85 -70.95
CA ALA A 517 26.82 -10.79 -70.97
C ALA A 517 25.40 -11.26 -70.60
N ALA A 518 24.98 -12.47 -71.02
CA ALA A 518 23.61 -12.95 -70.83
C ALA A 518 23.30 -13.32 -69.35
N THR A 519 24.30 -13.82 -68.62
CA THR A 519 24.14 -14.26 -67.22
C THR A 519 24.05 -13.10 -66.23
N ARG A 520 24.66 -11.94 -66.54
CA ARG A 520 24.61 -10.75 -65.66
C ARG A 520 23.29 -10.00 -65.72
N TRP A 521 22.56 -10.09 -66.83
CA TRP A 521 21.25 -9.44 -66.99
C TRP A 521 20.14 -10.11 -66.16
N TRP A 522 20.27 -11.42 -65.87
CA TRP A 522 19.28 -12.16 -65.07
C TRP A 522 19.60 -12.17 -63.57
N ALA A 523 20.86 -12.00 -63.15
CA ALA A 523 21.23 -11.89 -61.73
C ALA A 523 20.58 -10.68 -61.03
N ALA A 524 20.21 -9.65 -61.78
CA ALA A 524 19.49 -8.48 -61.25
C ALA A 524 17.98 -8.71 -61.05
N LEU A 525 17.41 -9.85 -61.46
CA LEU A 525 15.98 -10.18 -61.27
C LEU A 525 15.63 -10.70 -59.86
N TRP A 526 16.62 -10.96 -58.99
CA TRP A 526 16.40 -11.66 -57.70
C TRP A 526 16.84 -10.87 -56.45
N CYS A 527 17.20 -9.59 -56.57
CA CYS A 527 17.46 -8.72 -55.41
C CYS A 527 16.64 -7.42 -55.48
N PRO A 528 15.60 -7.26 -54.64
CA PRO A 528 15.17 -5.96 -54.20
C PRO A 528 15.61 -5.73 -52.75
N PHE A 529 16.53 -4.77 -52.62
CA PHE A 529 16.88 -3.93 -51.47
C PHE A 529 18.02 -4.27 -50.50
N ASP A 530 18.83 -3.21 -50.37
CA ASP A 530 19.63 -2.78 -49.23
C ASP A 530 19.20 -3.36 -47.89
N ILE A 531 20.18 -4.00 -47.26
CA ILE A 531 20.26 -4.28 -45.84
C ILE A 531 20.18 -2.93 -45.10
N PRO A 532 19.16 -2.66 -44.25
CA PRO A 532 19.34 -1.69 -43.19
C PRO A 532 20.35 -2.29 -42.23
N ARG A 533 21.50 -1.62 -42.10
CA ARG A 533 22.51 -1.91 -41.10
C ARG A 533 21.89 -1.78 -39.69
N ASN A 534 22.36 -2.67 -38.81
CA ASN A 534 22.46 -2.59 -37.34
C ASN A 534 21.35 -3.25 -36.47
N PRO A 535 21.69 -3.72 -35.25
CA PRO A 535 22.36 -5.01 -35.02
C PRO A 535 21.64 -5.88 -33.96
N VAL A 536 21.93 -7.20 -34.01
CA VAL A 536 22.07 -8.14 -32.88
C VAL A 536 21.07 -8.05 -31.72
N SER A 537 20.18 -9.03 -31.62
CA SER A 537 20.00 -9.77 -30.36
C SER A 537 19.71 -11.24 -30.69
N VAL A 538 20.79 -12.00 -30.62
CA VAL A 538 20.82 -13.46 -30.56
C VAL A 538 20.31 -13.85 -29.17
N ILE A 539 19.21 -14.62 -29.09
CA ILE A 539 19.02 -15.56 -27.99
C ILE A 539 18.92 -16.94 -28.64
N ALA A 540 20.00 -17.69 -28.45
CA ALA A 540 20.11 -19.08 -28.82
C ALA A 540 19.25 -19.94 -27.88
N LEU A 541 18.62 -20.97 -28.44
CA LEU A 541 18.15 -22.14 -27.73
C LEU A 541 19.09 -23.30 -28.08
N VAL A 542 20.10 -23.48 -27.24
CA VAL A 542 20.51 -24.77 -26.63
C VAL A 542 20.72 -24.49 -25.15
#